data_AF-A0AAU1PWY4-F1
#
_entry.id   AF-A0AAU1PWY4-F1
#
_cell.length_a   1.000
_cell.length_b   1.000
_cell.length_c   1.000
_cell.angle_alpha   90.00
_cell.angle_beta   90.00
_cell.angle_gamma   90.00
#
_symmetry.space_group_name_H-M   'P 1'
#
loop_
_entity.id
_entity.type
_entity.pdbx_description
1 polymer ?
#
loop_
_entity_poly.entity_id
_entity_poly.type
_entity_poly.pdbx_seq_one_letter_code
_entity_poly.pdbx_strand_id
1 'polypeptide(L)'
;MNGAIFEPHRRLRRGDLPTSAGRRGRVWGGAPVGQRSGWSYRAPAGRTLSGLVGVAALVAGARVGGGRSRVLWTTAVLPDIALLYGIGAAPTFERLPSHAVRPYNVLHSPAVPAALLTLAALTRSRRTAVAGLGWLGHLGVDRAFGYGPRRPDGTRY
;
A
#
# COMPACT_ATOMS: atom_id res chain seq x y z
N MET A 1 -64.02 19.87 -50.11
CA MET A 1 -64.29 18.54 -50.70
C MET A 1 -63.01 18.04 -51.34
N ASN A 2 -62.63 16.80 -50.97
CA ASN A 2 -61.72 15.85 -51.65
C ASN A 2 -60.24 16.29 -51.81
N GLY A 3 -59.25 15.50 -51.43
CA GLY A 3 -59.22 14.13 -50.92
C GLY A 3 -57.77 13.70 -50.75
N ALA A 4 -57.49 12.94 -49.70
CA ALA A 4 -56.24 12.22 -49.55
C ALA A 4 -56.28 10.97 -50.43
N ILE A 5 -55.25 10.73 -51.24
CA ILE A 5 -54.93 9.40 -51.78
C ILE A 5 -53.43 9.14 -51.60
N PHE A 6 -53.22 7.95 -51.05
CA PHE A 6 -52.02 7.24 -50.65
C PHE A 6 -51.39 6.57 -51.89
N GLU A 7 -50.07 6.61 -52.07
CA GLU A 7 -49.26 5.40 -52.30
C GLU A 7 -47.73 5.65 -52.37
N PRO A 8 -46.91 4.62 -52.07
CA PRO A 8 -45.53 4.76 -51.66
C PRO A 8 -44.53 4.22 -52.70
N HIS A 9 -43.40 4.92 -52.90
CA HIS A 9 -42.24 4.31 -53.58
C HIS A 9 -40.96 4.46 -52.77
N ARG A 10 -40.56 3.31 -52.22
CA ARG A 10 -39.23 2.99 -51.72
C ARG A 10 -38.14 3.44 -52.71
N ARG A 11 -37.19 4.25 -52.23
CA ARG A 11 -35.77 4.10 -52.59
C ARG A 11 -35.01 3.70 -51.34
N LEU A 12 -34.89 2.40 -51.15
CA LEU A 12 -33.90 1.81 -50.25
C LEU A 12 -32.52 2.16 -50.79
N ARG A 13 -31.78 3.04 -50.09
CA ARG A 13 -30.36 3.24 -50.35
C ARG A 13 -29.63 1.95 -49.97
N ARG A 14 -28.98 1.31 -50.96
CA ARG A 14 -27.85 0.41 -50.72
C ARG A 14 -26.80 1.21 -49.94
N GLY A 15 -26.52 0.84 -48.70
CA GLY A 15 -25.53 1.52 -47.89
C GLY A 15 -25.20 0.84 -46.58
N ASP A 16 -26.21 0.48 -45.77
CA ASP A 16 -25.93 0.16 -44.36
C ASP A 16 -26.34 -1.27 -44.00
N LEU A 17 -25.50 -2.23 -44.38
CA LEU A 17 -25.51 -3.56 -43.78
C LEU A 17 -24.65 -3.53 -42.49
N PRO A 18 -25.12 -4.08 -41.37
CA PRO A 18 -24.25 -4.38 -40.24
C PRO A 18 -23.40 -5.60 -40.61
N THR A 19 -22.15 -5.38 -41.02
CA THR A 19 -21.16 -6.45 -41.14
C THR A 19 -20.67 -6.85 -39.75
N SER A 20 -21.41 -7.78 -39.14
CA SER A 20 -20.89 -8.68 -38.13
C SER A 20 -19.82 -9.58 -38.75
N ALA A 21 -18.55 -9.19 -38.64
CA ALA A 21 -17.42 -10.07 -38.92
C ALA A 21 -16.25 -9.66 -38.02
N GLY A 22 -15.77 -10.64 -37.26
CA GLY A 22 -14.83 -10.44 -36.19
C GLY A 22 -13.51 -9.81 -36.64
N ARG A 23 -13.13 -8.72 -35.97
CA ARG A 23 -11.74 -8.50 -35.59
C ARG A 23 -11.68 -8.55 -34.08
N ARG A 24 -11.36 -9.74 -33.56
CA ARG A 24 -10.64 -9.86 -32.29
C ARG A 24 -9.34 -9.10 -32.49
N GLY A 25 -9.38 -7.80 -32.20
CA GLY A 25 -8.20 -6.99 -31.93
C GLY A 25 -7.52 -7.67 -30.76
N ARG A 26 -6.54 -8.52 -31.09
CA ARG A 26 -5.57 -9.08 -30.18
C ARG A 26 -4.90 -7.86 -29.55
N VAL A 27 -5.41 -7.45 -28.38
CA VAL A 27 -4.78 -6.44 -27.54
C VAL A 27 -3.48 -7.08 -27.13
N TRP A 28 -2.43 -6.79 -27.90
CA TRP A 28 -1.06 -7.11 -27.54
C TRP A 28 -0.85 -6.54 -26.14
N GLY A 29 -0.57 -7.44 -25.21
CA GLY A 29 -0.54 -7.17 -23.79
C GLY A 29 0.43 -6.04 -23.43
N GLY A 30 -0.10 -4.84 -23.35
CA GLY A 30 0.36 -3.88 -22.36
C GLY A 30 -0.10 -4.43 -21.02
N ALA A 31 0.74 -5.21 -20.35
CA ALA A 31 0.57 -5.42 -18.92
C ALA A 31 0.33 -4.04 -18.29
N PRO A 32 -0.70 -3.85 -17.45
CA PRO A 32 -0.94 -2.55 -16.84
C PRO A 32 0.36 -2.09 -16.19
N VAL A 33 0.77 -0.85 -16.51
CA VAL A 33 1.89 -0.16 -15.88
C VAL A 33 1.48 0.11 -14.42
N GLY A 34 1.59 -0.96 -13.66
CA GLY A 34 1.21 -1.14 -12.27
C GLY A 34 1.98 -2.36 -11.84
N GLN A 35 3.32 -2.24 -11.95
CA GLN A 35 4.27 -3.21 -11.45
C GLN A 35 3.84 -3.61 -10.04
N ARG A 36 3.43 -4.87 -9.94
CA ARG A 36 3.08 -5.57 -8.70
C ARG A 36 4.37 -5.84 -7.93
N SER A 37 5.04 -4.79 -7.46
CA SER A 37 6.21 -4.94 -6.61
C SER A 37 5.77 -5.07 -5.15
N GLY A 38 6.39 -6.04 -4.47
CA GLY A 38 5.94 -6.66 -3.23
C GLY A 38 5.68 -5.69 -2.06
N TRP A 39 4.93 -6.19 -1.07
CA TRP A 39 4.36 -5.45 0.07
C TRP A 39 3.06 -4.68 -0.25
N SER A 40 2.03 -5.39 -0.74
CA SER A 40 0.74 -4.83 -1.15
C SER A 40 -0.21 -4.55 0.02
N TYR A 41 0.10 -3.54 0.84
CA TYR A 41 -0.85 -2.97 1.83
C TYR A 41 -2.19 -2.50 1.20
N ARG A 42 -2.28 -2.47 -0.13
CA ARG A 42 -3.49 -2.13 -0.89
C ARG A 42 -4.38 -3.31 -1.23
N ALA A 43 -3.87 -4.53 -1.22
CA ALA A 43 -4.63 -5.74 -1.54
C ALA A 43 -4.92 -6.54 -0.25
N PRO A 44 -6.09 -7.18 -0.11
CA PRO A 44 -6.42 -7.97 1.08
C PRO A 44 -5.35 -9.03 1.42
N ALA A 45 -4.84 -9.75 0.41
CA ALA A 45 -3.80 -10.75 0.61
C ALA A 45 -2.48 -10.15 1.14
N GLY A 46 -2.09 -8.97 0.66
CA GLY A 46 -0.89 -8.30 1.14
C GLY A 46 -1.03 -7.79 2.57
N ARG A 47 -2.21 -7.27 2.92
CA ARG A 47 -2.55 -6.89 4.31
C ARG A 47 -2.47 -8.07 5.25
N THR A 48 -3.06 -9.21 4.88
CA THR A 48 -3.00 -10.44 5.68
C THR A 48 -1.56 -10.90 5.87
N LEU A 49 -0.77 -10.96 4.80
CA LEU A 49 0.63 -11.34 4.88
C LEU A 49 1.43 -10.40 5.78
N SER A 50 1.25 -9.09 5.64
CA SER A 50 1.90 -8.11 6.50
C SER A 50 1.50 -8.26 7.97
N GLY A 51 0.22 -8.52 8.25
CA GLY A 51 -0.26 -8.76 9.60
C GLY A 51 0.37 -10.01 10.21
N LEU A 52 0.45 -11.11 9.47
CA LEU A 52 1.11 -12.34 9.90
C LEU A 52 2.60 -12.10 10.20
N VAL A 53 3.31 -11.39 9.31
CA VAL A 53 4.71 -11.02 9.52
C VAL A 53 4.87 -10.13 10.75
N GLY A 54 3.99 -9.15 10.94
CA GLY A 54 4.00 -8.25 12.08
C GLY A 54 3.81 -8.99 13.41
N VAL A 55 2.77 -9.84 13.49
CA VAL A 55 2.49 -10.67 14.68
C VAL A 55 3.64 -11.64 14.95
N ALA A 56 4.15 -12.32 13.92
CA ALA A 56 5.27 -13.24 14.07
C ALA A 56 6.53 -12.52 14.59
N ALA A 57 6.82 -11.31 14.09
CA ALA A 57 7.93 -10.50 14.55
C ALA A 57 7.77 -10.06 16.02
N LEU A 58 6.57 -9.65 16.44
CA LEU A 58 6.31 -9.30 17.85
C LEU A 58 6.43 -10.51 18.78
N VAL A 59 5.89 -11.67 18.37
CA VAL A 59 6.03 -12.92 19.14
C VAL A 59 7.49 -13.31 19.24
N ALA A 60 8.23 -13.33 18.13
CA ALA A 60 9.66 -13.62 18.13
C ALA A 60 10.42 -12.63 19.02
N GLY A 61 10.11 -11.33 18.93
CA GLY A 61 10.69 -10.28 19.76
C GLY A 61 10.42 -10.50 21.25
N ALA A 62 9.21 -10.92 21.62
CA ALA A 62 8.83 -11.23 22.99
C ALA A 62 9.51 -12.52 23.51
N ARG A 63 9.72 -13.52 22.65
CA ARG A 63 10.47 -14.74 23.01
C ARG A 63 11.96 -14.45 23.19
N VAL A 64 12.52 -13.63 22.31
CA VAL A 64 13.93 -13.25 22.38
C VAL A 64 14.17 -12.28 23.53
N GLY A 65 13.39 -11.22 23.71
CA GLY A 65 13.63 -10.15 24.69
C GLY A 65 12.88 -10.27 26.02
N GLY A 66 11.89 -11.16 26.10
CA GLY A 66 10.91 -11.21 27.19
C GLY A 66 9.67 -10.36 26.88
N GLY A 67 8.49 -10.83 27.30
CA GLY A 67 7.21 -10.16 27.02
C GLY A 67 7.07 -8.75 27.62
N ARG A 68 7.87 -8.39 28.63
CA ARG A 68 7.94 -7.05 29.24
C ARG A 68 9.15 -6.23 28.78
N SER A 69 9.80 -6.64 27.68
CA SER A 69 10.97 -5.95 27.15
C SER A 69 10.63 -4.50 26.79
N ARG A 70 11.24 -3.55 27.51
CA ARG A 70 11.10 -2.12 27.19
C ARG A 70 11.56 -1.83 25.77
N VAL A 71 12.65 -2.45 25.33
CA VAL A 71 13.19 -2.25 23.98
C VAL A 71 12.17 -2.64 22.92
N LEU A 72 11.56 -3.82 23.06
CA LEU A 72 10.53 -4.31 22.12
C LEU A 72 9.39 -3.30 21.99
N TRP A 73 8.81 -2.92 23.13
CA TRP A 73 7.63 -2.06 23.13
C TRP A 73 7.96 -0.63 22.71
N THR A 74 9.13 -0.10 23.09
CA THR A 74 9.58 1.21 22.62
C THR A 74 9.76 1.22 21.11
N THR A 75 10.44 0.24 20.51
CA THR A 75 10.64 0.23 19.04
C THR A 75 9.41 -0.17 18.25
N ALA A 76 8.42 -0.81 18.89
CA ALA A 76 7.12 -1.08 18.29
C ALA A 76 6.21 0.17 18.22
N VAL A 77 6.49 1.23 18.99
CA VAL A 77 5.71 2.48 18.96
C VAL A 77 6.50 3.68 18.43
N LEU A 78 7.83 3.62 18.50
CA LEU A 78 8.74 4.70 18.10
C LEU A 78 8.51 5.24 16.67
N PRO A 79 8.20 4.43 15.64
CA PRO A 79 8.02 4.95 14.28
C PRO A 79 6.90 6.00 14.18
N ASP A 80 5.89 5.91 15.04
CA ASP A 80 4.76 6.86 15.09
C ASP A 80 5.09 8.18 15.75
N ILE A 81 6.25 8.32 16.40
CA ILE A 81 6.68 9.62 16.95
C ILE A 81 6.84 10.66 15.83
N ALA A 82 7.11 10.25 14.58
CA ALA A 82 7.08 11.18 13.45
C ALA A 82 5.68 11.78 13.17
N LEU A 83 4.60 11.06 13.52
CA LEU A 83 3.25 11.62 13.45
C LEU A 83 3.07 12.71 14.51
N LEU A 84 3.63 12.53 15.71
CA LEU A 84 3.63 13.54 16.77
C LEU A 84 4.42 14.79 16.39
N TYR A 85 5.54 14.63 15.67
CA TYR A 85 6.33 15.75 15.15
C TYR A 85 5.51 16.66 14.21
N GLY A 86 4.59 16.07 13.43
CA GLY A 86 3.72 16.80 12.52
C GLY A 86 2.36 17.20 13.10
N ILE A 87 1.96 16.70 14.27
CA ILE A 87 0.57 16.75 14.74
C ILE A 87 0.08 18.17 15.04
N GLY A 88 0.96 19.06 15.49
CA GLY A 88 0.63 20.47 15.74
C GLY A 88 0.46 21.30 14.47
N ALA A 89 0.98 20.82 13.33
CA ALA A 89 0.92 21.51 12.04
C ALA A 89 0.09 20.73 11.00
N ALA A 90 -0.47 19.57 11.38
CA ALA A 90 -1.23 18.72 10.49
C ALA A 90 -2.59 19.36 10.19
N PRO A 91 -2.91 19.65 8.91
CA PRO A 91 -4.21 20.19 8.57
C PRO A 91 -5.35 19.20 8.86
N THR A 92 -5.07 17.89 8.78
CA THR A 92 -5.98 16.78 9.12
C THR A 92 -5.16 15.51 9.44
N PHE A 93 -5.79 14.49 10.06
CA PHE A 93 -5.18 13.16 10.25
C PHE A 93 -4.93 12.39 8.93
N GLU A 94 -5.58 12.81 7.84
CA GLU A 94 -5.42 12.20 6.52
C GLU A 94 -4.18 12.70 5.78
N ARG A 95 -3.81 13.98 6.02
CA ARG A 95 -2.74 14.66 5.29
C ARG A 95 -1.62 15.11 6.22
N LEU A 96 -0.44 14.54 6.02
CA LEU A 96 0.75 14.92 6.77
C LEU A 96 1.33 16.24 6.25
N PRO A 97 1.85 17.13 7.12
CA PRO A 97 2.65 18.27 6.68
C PRO A 97 3.83 17.82 5.82
N SER A 98 4.17 18.59 4.78
CA SER A 98 5.25 18.25 3.83
C SER A 98 6.59 17.96 4.52
N HIS A 99 6.92 18.69 5.59
CA HIS A 99 8.15 18.48 6.37
C HIS A 99 8.14 17.16 7.17
N ALA A 100 6.96 16.62 7.51
CA ALA A 100 6.80 15.37 8.24
C ALA A 100 6.77 14.13 7.31
N VAL A 101 6.56 14.33 6.01
CA VAL A 101 6.50 13.22 5.02
C VAL A 101 7.81 12.44 4.95
N ARG A 102 8.94 13.15 4.84
CA ARG A 102 10.26 12.50 4.74
C ARG A 102 10.60 11.67 5.98
N PRO A 103 10.54 12.19 7.22
CA PRO A 103 10.82 11.39 8.40
C PRO A 103 9.83 10.23 8.55
N TYR A 104 8.54 10.44 8.26
CA TYR A 104 7.55 9.36 8.25
C TYR A 104 7.97 8.23 7.30
N ASN A 105 8.27 8.54 6.03
CA ASN A 105 8.65 7.54 5.03
C ASN A 105 9.95 6.80 5.36
N VAL A 106 10.91 7.48 5.99
CA VAL A 106 12.17 6.85 6.45
C VAL A 106 11.88 5.87 7.58
N LEU A 107 11.15 6.28 8.61
CA LEU A 107 10.82 5.40 9.74
C LEU A 107 9.92 4.23 9.33
N HIS A 108 9.06 4.45 8.33
CA HIS A 108 8.16 3.44 7.79
C HIS A 108 8.75 2.65 6.60
N SER A 109 10.06 2.77 6.38
CA SER A 109 10.79 2.02 5.37
C SER A 109 11.18 0.62 5.89
N PRO A 110 10.96 -0.46 5.11
CA PRO A 110 11.46 -1.80 5.45
C PRO A 110 12.98 -1.87 5.61
N ALA A 111 13.72 -0.90 5.07
CA ALA A 111 15.17 -0.83 5.22
C ALA A 111 15.62 -0.67 6.69
N VAL A 112 14.82 -0.01 7.53
CA VAL A 112 15.18 0.22 8.94
C VAL A 112 15.19 -1.09 9.76
N PRO A 113 14.11 -1.88 9.81
CA PRO A 113 14.16 -3.18 10.49
C PRO A 113 15.18 -4.13 9.84
N ALA A 114 15.34 -4.10 8.52
CA ALA A 114 16.35 -4.91 7.85
C ALA A 114 17.79 -4.57 8.28
N ALA A 115 18.11 -3.27 8.42
CA ALA A 115 19.40 -2.81 8.91
C ALA A 115 19.61 -3.21 10.37
N LEU A 116 18.61 -3.05 11.23
CA LEU A 116 18.69 -3.46 12.64
C LEU A 116 18.92 -4.97 12.80
N LEU A 117 18.18 -5.79 12.05
CA LEU A 117 18.33 -7.25 12.11
C LEU A 117 19.68 -7.71 11.54
N THR A 118 20.14 -7.10 10.44
CA THR A 118 21.48 -7.35 9.89
C THR A 118 22.57 -6.98 10.91
N LEU A 119 22.48 -5.78 11.50
CA LEU A 119 23.42 -5.34 12.53
C LEU A 119 23.40 -6.27 13.75
N ALA A 120 22.22 -6.73 14.17
CA ALA A 120 22.09 -7.69 15.25
C ALA A 120 22.77 -9.03 14.94
N ALA A 121 22.67 -9.51 13.69
CA ALA A 121 23.35 -10.73 13.25
C ALA A 121 24.87 -10.57 13.28
N LEU A 122 25.39 -9.45 12.74
CA LEU A 122 26.83 -9.16 12.69
C LEU A 122 27.44 -8.99 14.09
N THR A 123 26.71 -8.37 15.02
CA THR A 123 27.19 -8.08 16.37
C THR A 123 26.76 -9.12 17.41
N ARG A 124 25.93 -10.09 17.02
CA ARG A 124 25.23 -11.02 17.93
C ARG A 124 24.46 -10.32 19.06
N SER A 125 24.05 -9.07 18.85
CA SER A 125 23.35 -8.28 19.86
C SER A 125 21.88 -8.68 19.96
N ARG A 126 21.53 -9.38 21.04
CA ARG A 126 20.14 -9.69 21.41
C ARG A 126 19.27 -8.45 21.49
N ARG A 127 19.79 -7.35 22.05
CA ARG A 127 19.04 -6.10 22.21
C ARG A 127 18.70 -5.47 20.85
N THR A 128 19.65 -5.48 19.93
CA THR A 128 19.44 -4.97 18.56
C THR A 128 18.47 -5.86 17.78
N ALA A 129 18.51 -7.18 17.97
CA ALA A 129 17.54 -8.09 17.36
C ALA A 129 16.12 -7.79 17.83
N VAL A 130 15.93 -7.61 19.14
CA VAL A 130 14.62 -7.24 19.72
C VAL A 130 14.14 -5.89 19.19
N ALA A 131 15.04 -4.91 19.05
CA ALA A 131 14.71 -3.61 18.46
C ALA A 131 14.20 -3.74 17.02
N GLY A 132 14.92 -4.50 16.18
CA GLY A 132 14.53 -4.77 14.78
C GLY A 132 13.22 -5.54 14.65
N LEU A 133 12.99 -6.52 15.53
CA LEU A 133 11.73 -7.28 15.58
C LEU A 133 10.54 -6.42 16.02
N GLY A 134 10.71 -5.54 17.01
CA GLY A 134 9.68 -4.59 17.40
C GLY A 134 9.32 -3.63 16.26
N TRP A 135 10.34 -3.10 15.57
CA TRP A 135 10.15 -2.22 14.43
C TRP A 135 9.47 -2.91 13.25
N LEU A 136 9.88 -4.14 12.92
CA LEU A 136 9.23 -4.96 11.89
C LEU A 136 7.79 -5.29 12.26
N GLY A 137 7.56 -5.59 13.55
CA GLY A 137 6.24 -5.84 14.13
C GLY A 137 5.29 -4.68 13.89
N HIS A 138 5.70 -3.48 14.29
CA HIS A 138 4.98 -2.23 14.01
C HIS A 138 4.66 -2.10 12.51
N LEU A 139 5.68 -2.23 11.66
CA LEU A 139 5.54 -2.05 10.23
C LEU A 139 4.56 -3.05 9.59
N GLY A 140 4.59 -4.31 10.01
CA GLY A 140 3.67 -5.33 9.55
C GLY A 140 2.22 -5.08 9.96
N VAL A 141 2.01 -4.66 11.21
CA VAL A 141 0.67 -4.28 11.73
C VAL A 141 0.12 -3.08 10.96
N ASP A 142 0.95 -2.06 10.72
CA ASP A 142 0.57 -0.86 9.97
C ASP A 142 0.08 -1.20 8.55
N ARG A 143 0.85 -2.03 7.84
CA ARG A 143 0.47 -2.47 6.49
C ARG A 143 -0.78 -3.35 6.50
N ALA A 144 -1.04 -4.09 7.57
CA ALA A 144 -2.28 -4.87 7.72
C ALA A 144 -3.52 -3.98 7.78
N PHE A 145 -3.41 -2.81 8.43
CA PHE A 145 -4.47 -1.79 8.46
C PHE A 145 -4.51 -0.90 7.21
N GLY A 146 -3.61 -1.12 6.26
CA GLY A 146 -3.55 -0.37 5.00
C GLY A 146 -2.75 0.93 5.08
N TYR A 147 -2.00 1.17 6.17
CA TYR A 147 -1.06 2.28 6.25
C TYR A 147 0.17 1.98 5.39
N GLY A 148 0.63 2.98 4.66
CA GLY A 148 1.76 2.86 3.74
C GLY A 148 2.52 4.18 3.62
N PRO A 149 3.54 4.22 2.75
CA PRO A 149 4.29 5.44 2.47
C PRO A 149 3.36 6.60 2.10
N ARG A 150 3.80 7.83 2.36
CA ARG A 150 3.10 9.06 1.99
C ARG A 150 3.69 9.66 0.73
N ARG A 151 2.83 10.25 -0.10
CA ARG A 151 3.24 11.07 -1.23
C ARG A 151 3.91 12.37 -0.76
N PRO A 152 4.69 13.06 -1.62
CA PRO A 152 5.32 14.34 -1.27
C PRO A 152 4.34 15.42 -0.78
N ASP A 153 3.09 15.35 -1.21
CA ASP A 153 2.01 16.28 -0.81
C ASP A 153 1.32 15.92 0.52
N GLY A 154 1.76 14.84 1.18
CA GLY A 154 1.24 14.35 2.45
C GLY A 154 0.11 13.32 2.35
N THR A 155 -0.40 13.04 1.15
CA THR A 155 -1.53 12.11 0.94
C THR A 155 -1.10 10.64 0.99
N ARG A 156 -2.04 9.75 1.30
CA ARG A 156 -1.84 8.29 1.20
C ARG A 156 -1.89 7.85 -0.25
N TYR A 157 -1.10 6.84 -0.62
CA TYR A 157 -1.09 6.34 -1.99
C TYR A 157 -2.35 5.62 -2.44
#